data_AF-A0A3M1PXU2-F1
#
_entry.id   AF-A0A3M1PXU2-F1
#
_cell.length_a   1.000
_cell.length_b   1.000
_cell.length_c   1.000
_cell.angle_alpha   90.00
_cell.angle_beta   90.00
_cell.angle_gamma   90.00
#
_symmetry.space_group_name_H-M   'P 1'
#
loop_
_entity.id
_entity.type
_entity.pdbx_description
1 polymer ?
#
loop_
_entity_poly.entity_id
_entity_poly.type
_entity_poly.pdbx_seq_one_letter_code
_entity_poly.pdbx_strand_id
1 'polypeptide(L)'
;MTGTACWTLRVPGGATLTLAAGLLRRIEPVAEVVPVPLAPPVVRGIAEAGGRVVTLLDLAAGDGAPAAAAVEGGLALLLAPPLEHLAVFAPEGTRVDPPGAVPAGDRDASAPWTLARIEALVARACREASRR
;
A
#
# COMPACT_ATOMS: atom_id res chain seq x y z
N MET A 1 14.73 22.99 8.46
CA MET A 1 13.97 22.08 7.57
C MET A 1 14.12 20.68 8.13
N THR A 2 13.08 20.13 8.75
CA THR A 2 13.09 18.75 9.25
C THR A 2 12.90 17.81 8.07
N GLY A 3 13.82 16.85 7.87
CA GLY A 3 13.65 15.82 6.84
C GLY A 3 12.37 15.02 7.09
N THR A 4 11.65 14.65 6.03
CA THR A 4 10.49 13.75 6.16
C THR A 4 11.02 12.36 6.42
N ALA A 5 10.73 11.78 7.59
CA ALA A 5 11.08 10.40 7.88
C ALA A 5 10.19 9.45 7.07
N CYS A 6 10.76 8.39 6.49
CA CYS A 6 10.01 7.43 5.68
C CYS A 6 10.40 5.99 5.96
N TRP A 7 9.40 5.12 5.99
CA TRP A 7 9.55 3.68 5.96
C TRP A 7 9.96 3.24 4.56
N THR A 8 10.89 2.29 4.48
CA THR A 8 11.31 1.69 3.22
C THR A 8 10.93 0.21 3.20
N LEU A 9 10.18 -0.18 2.19
CA LEU A 9 9.81 -1.57 1.94
C LEU A 9 10.64 -2.09 0.78
N ARG A 10 11.31 -3.21 0.99
CA ARG A 10 12.03 -3.94 -0.06
C ARG A 10 11.26 -5.20 -0.37
N VAL A 11 10.53 -5.18 -1.47
CA VAL A 11 9.69 -6.28 -1.92
C VAL A 11 10.56 -7.32 -2.64
N PRO A 12 10.29 -8.63 -2.49
CA PRO A 12 10.94 -9.66 -3.31
C PRO A 12 10.82 -9.34 -4.80
N GLY A 13 11.91 -9.51 -5.55
CA GLY A 13 12.00 -9.06 -6.95
C GLY A 13 12.63 -7.69 -7.14
N GLY A 14 13.05 -7.02 -6.07
CA GLY A 14 13.92 -5.83 -6.13
C GLY A 14 13.18 -4.49 -6.16
N ALA A 15 11.84 -4.50 -6.16
CA ALA A 15 11.05 -3.28 -6.02
C ALA A 15 11.25 -2.67 -4.63
N THR A 16 11.47 -1.36 -4.60
CA THR A 16 11.57 -0.58 -3.37
C THR A 16 10.42 0.41 -3.32
N LEU A 17 9.67 0.41 -2.21
CA LEU A 17 8.57 1.34 -1.96
C LEU A 17 8.91 2.17 -0.73
N THR A 18 8.63 3.46 -0.79
CA THR A 18 8.87 4.37 0.33
C THR A 18 7.55 4.97 0.77
N LEU A 19 7.28 4.94 2.08
CA LEU A 19 6.04 5.44 2.68
C LEU A 19 6.39 6.45 3.77
N ALA A 20 5.78 7.61 3.75
CA ALA A 20 6.03 8.61 4.78
C ALA A 20 5.68 8.08 6.18
N ALA A 21 6.51 8.39 7.17
CA ALA A 21 6.35 7.89 8.54
C ALA A 21 5.00 8.24 9.16
N GLY A 22 4.44 9.41 8.84
CA GLY A 22 3.13 9.84 9.32
C GLY A 22 1.94 9.13 8.66
N LEU A 23 2.14 8.45 7.53
CA LEU A 23 1.09 7.69 6.84
C LEU A 23 0.96 6.27 7.38
N LEU A 24 2.00 5.68 7.96
CA LEU A 24 1.94 4.33 8.50
C LEU A 24 1.52 4.36 9.98
N ARG A 25 0.42 3.68 10.31
CA ARG A 25 -0.04 3.53 11.69
C ARG A 25 0.52 2.28 12.35
N ARG A 26 0.40 1.14 11.68
CA ARG A 26 0.88 -0.16 12.18
C ARG A 26 1.15 -1.11 11.03
N ILE A 27 1.91 -2.16 11.32
CA ILE A 27 2.15 -3.29 10.41
C ILE A 27 1.52 -4.50 11.07
N GLU A 28 0.67 -5.23 10.34
CA GLU A 28 0.00 -6.42 10.85
C GLU A 28 0.20 -7.59 9.87
N PRO A 29 0.31 -8.83 10.35
CA PRO A 29 0.26 -9.98 9.47
C PRO A 29 -1.13 -10.14 8.86
N VAL A 30 -1.19 -10.69 7.66
CA VAL A 30 -2.44 -11.07 6.99
C VAL A 30 -2.37 -12.55 6.63
N ALA A 31 -3.37 -13.32 7.05
CA ALA A 31 -3.43 -14.75 6.74
C ALA A 31 -3.94 -15.01 5.32
N GLU A 32 -5.02 -14.33 4.92
CA GLU A 32 -5.71 -14.56 3.65
C GLU A 32 -6.14 -13.23 3.03
N VAL A 33 -5.93 -13.11 1.72
CA VAL A 33 -6.46 -12.00 0.91
C VAL A 33 -7.59 -12.50 0.04
N VAL A 34 -8.80 -12.00 0.30
CA VAL A 34 -9.98 -12.30 -0.50
C VAL A 34 -10.05 -11.31 -1.66
N PRO A 35 -9.87 -11.75 -2.92
CA PRO A 35 -9.92 -10.85 -4.07
C PRO A 35 -11.33 -10.27 -4.22
N VAL A 36 -11.41 -8.97 -4.51
CA VAL A 36 -12.68 -8.31 -4.79
C VAL A 36 -12.97 -8.42 -6.29
N PRO A 37 -14.11 -9.03 -6.70
CA PRO A 37 -14.44 -9.14 -8.11
C PRO A 37 -14.49 -7.79 -8.80
N LEU A 38 -13.92 -7.72 -10.01
CA LEU A 38 -13.88 -6.50 -10.84
C LEU A 38 -13.12 -5.32 -10.22
N ALA A 39 -12.41 -5.53 -9.12
CA ALA A 39 -11.57 -4.49 -8.53
C ALA A 39 -10.46 -4.07 -9.50
N PRO A 40 -10.07 -2.79 -9.48
CA PRO A 40 -8.96 -2.33 -10.29
C PRO A 40 -7.66 -3.00 -9.84
N PRO A 41 -6.64 -3.15 -10.72
CA PRO A 41 -5.40 -3.86 -10.41
C PRO A 41 -4.67 -3.40 -9.15
N VAL A 42 -4.80 -2.12 -8.79
CA VAL A 42 -4.21 -1.54 -7.57
C VAL A 42 -4.85 -2.08 -6.28
N VAL A 43 -6.07 -2.62 -6.35
CA VAL A 43 -6.75 -3.25 -5.22
C VAL A 43 -6.54 -4.75 -5.31
N ARG A 44 -5.71 -5.29 -4.40
CA ARG A 44 -5.46 -6.73 -4.29
C ARG A 44 -6.73 -7.46 -3.84
N GLY A 45 -7.48 -6.84 -2.93
CA GLY A 45 -8.65 -7.43 -2.31
C GLY A 45 -8.94 -6.84 -0.94
N ILE A 46 -9.63 -7.62 -0.11
CA ILE A 46 -9.88 -7.32 1.30
C ILE A 46 -9.25 -8.39 2.18
N ALA A 47 -8.89 -8.02 3.39
CA ALA A 47 -8.36 -8.95 4.39
C ALA A 47 -8.65 -8.49 5.81
N GLU A 48 -8.61 -9.43 6.75
CA GLU A 48 -8.55 -9.08 8.17
C GLU A 48 -7.10 -8.74 8.57
N ALA A 49 -6.90 -7.57 9.17
CA ALA A 49 -5.61 -7.15 9.71
C ALA A 49 -5.82 -6.50 11.09
N GLY A 50 -5.33 -7.16 12.14
CA GLY A 50 -5.47 -6.75 13.53
C GLY A 50 -6.91 -6.45 13.95
N GLY A 51 -7.82 -7.41 13.71
CA GLY A 51 -9.21 -7.38 14.14
C GLY A 51 -10.15 -6.49 13.30
N ARG A 52 -9.74 -6.06 12.10
CA ARG A 52 -10.54 -5.20 11.22
C ARG A 52 -10.41 -5.66 9.76
N VAL A 53 -11.50 -5.58 9.01
CA VAL A 53 -11.47 -5.77 7.55
C VAL A 53 -10.96 -4.49 6.88
N VAL A 54 -9.94 -4.63 6.04
CA VAL A 54 -9.31 -3.52 5.32
C VAL A 54 -9.18 -3.82 3.84
N THR A 55 -9.14 -2.77 3.01
CA THR A 55 -8.83 -2.89 1.59
C THR A 55 -7.32 -2.88 1.40
N LEU A 56 -6.81 -3.90 0.74
CA LEU A 56 -5.38 -4.06 0.48
C LEU A 56 -5.02 -3.48 -0.89
N LEU A 57 -4.11 -2.53 -0.89
CA LEU A 57 -3.54 -1.90 -2.08
C LEU A 57 -2.22 -2.56 -2.46
N ASP A 58 -2.11 -3.03 -3.69
CA ASP A 58 -0.87 -3.54 -4.25
C ASP A 58 -0.20 -2.42 -5.05
N LEU A 59 0.74 -1.71 -4.43
CA LEU A 59 1.46 -0.62 -5.10
C LEU A 59 2.54 -1.13 -6.08
N ALA A 60 2.87 -2.42 -6.04
CA ALA A 60 3.77 -3.06 -6.98
C ALA A 60 3.02 -3.58 -8.22
N ALA A 61 1.70 -3.74 -8.15
CA ALA A 61 0.85 -4.00 -9.30
C ALA A 61 0.89 -2.79 -10.25
N GLY A 62 1.76 -2.88 -11.26
CA GLY A 62 1.88 -1.87 -12.31
C GLY A 62 0.57 -1.70 -13.08
N ASP A 63 0.45 -0.57 -13.79
CA ASP A 63 -0.65 -0.31 -14.73
C ASP A 63 -0.71 -1.44 -15.78
N GLY A 64 -1.67 -2.36 -15.63
CA GLY A 64 -1.94 -3.44 -16.59
C GLY A 64 -1.71 -4.87 -16.06
N ALA A 65 -1.26 -5.04 -14.82
CA ALA A 65 -1.26 -6.37 -14.21
C ALA A 65 -2.71 -6.86 -14.00
N PRO A 66 -3.04 -8.13 -14.29
CA PRO A 66 -4.36 -8.67 -13.97
C PRO A 66 -4.60 -8.62 -12.46
N ALA A 67 -5.86 -8.43 -12.04
CA ALA A 67 -6.26 -8.55 -10.65
C ALA A 67 -5.74 -9.88 -10.11
N ALA A 68 -4.95 -9.81 -9.05
CA ALA A 68 -4.15 -10.94 -8.67
C ALA A 68 -4.98 -12.02 -7.97
N ALA A 69 -4.58 -13.28 -8.17
CA ALA A 69 -5.19 -14.42 -7.50
C ALA A 69 -5.10 -14.29 -5.96
N ALA A 70 -5.94 -15.06 -5.26
CA ALA A 70 -5.86 -15.19 -3.81
C ALA A 70 -4.42 -15.50 -3.40
N VAL A 71 -3.95 -14.79 -2.36
CA VAL A 71 -2.62 -14.98 -1.79
C VAL A 71 -2.78 -15.34 -0.34
N GLU A 72 -2.05 -16.37 0.07
CA GLU A 72 -1.86 -16.71 1.47
C GLU A 72 -0.64 -15.95 2.01
N GLY A 73 -0.81 -15.33 3.18
CA GLY A 73 0.29 -14.67 3.87
C GLY A 73 0.65 -13.28 3.36
N GLY A 74 1.48 -12.59 4.15
CA GLY A 74 2.00 -11.25 3.87
C GLY A 74 1.81 -10.29 5.04
N LEU A 75 2.04 -9.02 4.76
CA LEU A 75 1.89 -7.91 5.72
C LEU A 75 0.91 -6.87 5.17
N ALA A 76 0.06 -6.36 6.06
CA ALA A 76 -0.74 -5.17 5.84
C ALA A 76 -0.10 -3.98 6.55
N LEU A 77 0.33 -2.99 5.76
CA LEU A 77 0.81 -1.71 6.25
C LEU A 77 -0.37 -0.77 6.38
N LEU A 78 -0.97 -0.75 7.57
CA LEU A 78 -2.20 -0.04 7.85
C LEU A 78 -1.97 1.46 7.95
N LEU A 79 -2.76 2.21 7.19
CA LEU A 79 -2.57 3.64 7.07
C LEU A 79 -3.17 4.40 8.27
N ALA A 80 -2.59 5.56 8.56
CA ALA A 80 -3.07 6.48 9.58
C ALA A 80 -4.38 7.17 9.14
N PRO A 81 -5.17 7.71 10.08
CA PRO A 81 -6.37 8.49 9.75
C PRO A 81 -6.09 9.59 8.71
N PRO A 82 -7.01 9.83 7.76
CA PRO A 82 -8.35 9.22 7.64
C PRO A 82 -8.39 7.89 6.88
N LEU A 83 -7.24 7.32 6.50
CA LEU A 83 -7.14 6.17 5.61
C LEU A 83 -7.11 4.83 6.35
N GLU A 84 -7.66 4.75 7.56
CA GLU A 84 -7.53 3.57 8.44
C GLU A 84 -8.24 2.30 7.94
N HIS A 85 -9.05 2.42 6.88
CA HIS A 85 -9.71 1.32 6.18
C HIS A 85 -8.88 0.77 5.01
N LEU A 86 -7.71 1.39 4.73
CA LEU A 86 -6.78 1.00 3.68
C LEU A 86 -5.48 0.47 4.30
N ALA A 87 -4.87 -0.49 3.62
CA ALA A 87 -3.52 -0.93 3.89
C ALA A 87 -2.74 -1.10 2.58
N VAL A 88 -1.43 -0.90 2.62
CA VAL A 88 -0.55 -1.35 1.54
C VAL A 88 -0.19 -2.81 1.80
N PHE A 89 -0.43 -3.67 0.81
CA PHE A 89 -0.03 -5.06 0.86
C PHE A 89 1.47 -5.18 0.59
N ALA A 90 2.15 -5.93 1.44
CA ALA A 90 3.53 -6.35 1.26
C ALA A 90 3.57 -7.88 1.24
N PRO A 91 3.99 -8.51 0.15
CA PRO A 91 4.05 -9.98 0.07
C PRO A 91 5.05 -10.55 1.07
N GLU A 92 4.94 -11.85 1.33
CA GLU A 92 5.89 -12.57 2.18
C GLU A 92 7.35 -12.35 1.73
N GLY A 93 8.28 -12.24 2.68
CA GLY A 93 9.67 -11.93 2.41
C GLY A 93 9.96 -10.43 2.17
N THR A 94 8.93 -9.57 2.17
CA THR A 94 9.14 -8.11 2.17
C THR A 94 9.86 -7.70 3.45
N ARG A 95 10.97 -6.98 3.29
CA ARG A 95 11.70 -6.37 4.39
C ARG A 95 11.20 -4.95 4.60
N VAL A 96 10.80 -4.63 5.83
CA VAL A 96 10.39 -3.28 6.23
C VAL A 96 11.50 -2.67 7.08
N ASP A 97 12.18 -1.68 6.54
CA ASP A 97 13.18 -0.91 7.26
C ASP A 97 12.50 0.24 8.03
N PRO A 98 12.91 0.51 9.28
CA PRO A 98 12.31 1.56 10.12
C PRO A 98 12.47 2.96 9.49
N PRO A 99 11.67 3.95 9.95
CA PRO A 99 11.64 5.24 9.30
C PRO A 99 12.99 5.95 9.41
N GLY A 100 13.60 6.18 8.25
CA GLY A 100 14.90 6.84 8.13
C GLY A 100 14.81 8.20 7.44
N ALA A 101 15.91 8.95 7.46
CA ALA A 101 16.03 10.15 6.65
C ALA A 101 16.04 9.77 5.18
N VAL A 102 15.14 10.37 4.40
CA VAL A 102 15.14 10.21 2.95
C VAL A 102 16.36 10.93 2.38
N PRO A 103 17.14 10.31 1.48
CA PRO A 103 18.20 11.00 0.77
C PRO A 103 17.63 12.22 0.02
N ALA A 104 18.28 13.37 0.16
CA ALA A 104 17.84 14.61 -0.48
C ALA A 104 17.74 14.41 -2.01
N GLY A 105 16.55 14.62 -2.58
CA GLY A 105 16.29 14.50 -4.02
C GLY A 105 15.25 13.45 -4.40
N ASP A 106 14.86 12.57 -3.48
CA ASP A 106 13.78 11.60 -3.72
C ASP A 106 12.40 12.26 -3.55
N ARG A 107 11.83 12.74 -4.66
CA ARG A 107 10.51 13.40 -4.67
C ARG A 107 9.38 12.44 -4.30
N ASP A 108 9.57 11.15 -4.56
CA ASP A 108 8.55 10.12 -4.37
C ASP A 108 8.35 9.75 -2.89
N ALA A 109 9.28 10.17 -2.03
CA ALA A 109 9.25 9.92 -0.59
C ALA A 109 8.61 11.06 0.23
N SER A 110 8.11 12.13 -0.39
CA SER A 110 7.43 13.19 0.38
C SER A 110 6.00 12.78 0.76
N ALA A 111 5.60 12.96 2.02
CA ALA A 111 4.26 12.63 2.50
C ALA A 111 3.12 13.23 1.67
N PRO A 112 3.18 14.52 1.24
CA PRO A 112 2.15 15.09 0.39
C PRO A 112 2.05 14.40 -0.98
N TRP A 113 3.17 14.00 -1.58
CA TRP A 113 3.16 13.30 -2.86
C TRP A 113 2.60 11.88 -2.73
N THR A 114 3.02 11.13 -1.70
CA THR A 114 2.52 9.77 -1.46
C THR A 114 1.01 9.78 -1.21
N LEU A 115 0.51 10.74 -0.41
CA LEU A 115 -0.92 10.91 -0.19
C LEU A 115 -1.66 11.26 -1.49
N ALA A 116 -1.16 12.25 -2.24
CA ALA A 116 -1.77 12.63 -3.52
C ALA A 116 -1.79 11.47 -4.53
N ARG A 117 -0.77 10.60 -4.53
CA ARG A 117 -0.72 9.39 -5.35
C ARG A 117 -1.76 8.36 -4.90
N ILE A 118 -1.90 8.11 -3.59
CA ILE A 118 -2.93 7.22 -3.06
C ILE A 118 -4.32 7.77 -3.41
N GLU A 119 -4.58 9.05 -3.18
CA GLU A 119 -5.85 9.70 -3.52
C GLU A 119 -6.15 9.64 -5.02
N ALA A 120 -5.14 9.86 -5.87
CA ALA A 120 -5.30 9.75 -7.33
C ALA A 120 -5.62 8.31 -7.76
N LEU A 121 -4.97 7.32 -7.16
CA LEU A 121 -5.23 5.90 -7.40
C LEU A 121 -6.65 5.53 -6.96
N VAL A 122 -7.07 5.95 -5.77
CA VAL A 122 -8.43 5.74 -5.25
C VAL A 122 -9.47 6.43 -6.15
N ALA A 123 -9.25 7.69 -6.51
CA ALA A 123 -10.17 8.43 -7.37
C ALA A 123 -10.29 7.80 -8.77
N ARG A 124 -9.19 7.27 -9.32
CA ARG A 124 -9.19 6.51 -10.59
C ARG A 124 -9.96 5.21 -10.44
N ALA A 125 -9.69 4.43 -9.39
CA ALA A 125 -10.40 3.21 -9.07
C ALA A 125 -11.93 3.43 -9.02
N CYS A 126 -12.38 4.47 -8.32
CA CYS A 126 -13.80 4.83 -8.26
C CYS A 126 -14.39 5.14 -9.65
N ARG A 127 -13.69 5.91 -10.50
CA ARG A 127 -14.16 6.23 -11.85
C ARG A 127 -14.26 5.01 -12.76
N GLU A 128 -13.32 4.07 -12.65
CA GLU A 128 -13.32 2.84 -13.45
C GLU A 128 -14.47 1.91 -13.03
N ALA A 129 -14.74 1.81 -11.73
CA ALA A 129 -15.87 1.03 -11.21
C ALA A 129 -17.23 1.58 -11.67
N SER A 130 -17.39 2.92 -11.76
CA SER A 130 -18.65 3.53 -12.18
C SER A 130 -18.98 3.41 -13.68
N ARG A 131 -18.06 2.92 -14.51
CA ARG A 131 -18.26 2.79 -15.97
C ARG A 131 -18.75 1.40 -16.41
N ARG A 132 -18.84 0.45 -15.49
CA ARG A 132 -19.25 -0.93 -15.74
C ARG A 132 -20.66 -1.14 -15.24
#